data_AF-A0AAP7N5W3-F1
#
_entry.id   AF-A0AAP7N5W3-F1
#
_cell.length_a   1.000
_cell.length_b   1.000
_cell.length_c   1.000
_cell.angle_alpha   90.00
_cell.angle_beta   90.00
_cell.angle_gamma   90.00
#
_symmetry.space_group_name_H-M   'P 1'
#
loop_
_entity.id
_entity.type
_entity.pdbx_description
1 polymer ?
#
loop_
_entity_poly.entity_id
_entity_poly.type
_entity_poly.pdbx_seq_one_letter_code
_entity_poly.pdbx_strand_id
1 'polypeptide(L)'
;MFAIISAGIAPGIALLSYFYLKDQYDNEPVHMVLRSFFLGVVLVFPTMFIQYVLEKEHVGGGSFFVSFLSSGFLEESVKWFVLMISVYPHAHFDEHYDGIVYGASVSLGFATLENILYLFGHGVEHAFIRALLPVSCHALIGVIMGFYLGKARFSQKKARVKWLVISLIVPSCLHGSYDFILTALNHWVYYMLPFMLFLWWFGLRKAKKARSVNMIQV
;
A
#
# COMPACT_ATOMS: atom_id res chain seq x y z
N MET A 1 -6.49 -22.25 13.45
CA MET A 1 -5.98 -20.95 13.94
C MET A 1 -4.53 -20.71 13.56
N PHE A 2 -3.58 -21.58 13.95
CA PHE A 2 -2.15 -21.40 13.58
C PHE A 2 -1.93 -21.21 12.07
N ALA A 3 -2.52 -22.08 11.24
CA ALA A 3 -2.41 -21.98 9.77
C ALA A 3 -2.96 -20.66 9.18
N ILE A 4 -4.03 -20.11 9.76
CA ILE A 4 -4.62 -18.85 9.31
C ILE A 4 -3.69 -17.69 9.63
N ILE A 5 -3.17 -17.64 10.86
CA ILE A 5 -2.26 -16.57 11.29
C ILE A 5 -0.96 -16.62 10.49
N SER A 6 -0.36 -17.82 10.33
CA SER A 6 0.88 -17.95 9.57
C SER A 6 0.69 -17.60 8.09
N ALA A 7 -0.37 -18.11 7.45
CA ALA A 7 -0.68 -17.80 6.06
C ALA A 7 -1.11 -16.33 5.85
N GLY A 8 -1.70 -15.71 6.87
CA GLY A 8 -2.07 -14.29 6.89
C GLY A 8 -0.84 -13.37 6.88
N ILE A 9 0.15 -13.69 7.71
CA ILE A 9 1.37 -12.89 7.93
C ILE A 9 2.43 -13.12 6.86
N ALA A 10 2.60 -14.36 6.41
CA ALA A 10 3.70 -14.77 5.53
C ALA A 10 3.90 -13.88 4.28
N PRO A 11 2.87 -13.57 3.46
CA PRO A 11 3.08 -12.74 2.28
C PRO A 11 3.44 -11.30 2.63
N GLY A 12 2.90 -10.78 3.74
CA GLY A 12 3.19 -9.44 4.23
C GLY A 12 4.66 -9.26 4.58
N ILE A 13 5.20 -10.19 5.37
CA ILE A 13 6.61 -10.19 5.76
C ILE A 13 7.51 -10.47 4.56
N ALA A 14 7.17 -11.42 3.69
CA ALA A 14 7.98 -11.76 2.53
C ALA A 14 8.18 -10.57 1.58
N LEU A 15 7.11 -9.84 1.27
CA LEU A 15 7.18 -8.65 0.41
C LEU A 15 7.89 -7.48 1.11
N LEU A 16 7.70 -7.32 2.42
CA LEU A 16 8.40 -6.29 3.19
C LEU A 16 9.91 -6.55 3.17
N SER A 17 10.31 -7.79 3.46
CA SER A 17 11.71 -8.22 3.37
C SER A 17 12.27 -8.00 1.96
N TYR A 18 11.51 -8.29 0.91
CA TYR A 18 11.96 -8.04 -0.47
C TYR A 18 12.30 -6.57 -0.74
N PHE A 19 11.43 -5.63 -0.36
CA PHE A 19 11.67 -4.21 -0.61
C PHE A 19 12.75 -3.63 0.31
N TYR A 20 12.77 -4.05 1.58
CA TYR A 20 13.77 -3.67 2.57
C TYR A 20 15.17 -4.15 2.19
N LEU A 21 15.36 -5.44 1.89
CA LEU A 21 16.67 -6.00 1.50
C LEU A 21 17.16 -5.52 0.14
N LYS A 22 16.29 -4.87 -0.62
CA LYS A 22 16.63 -4.20 -1.87
C LYS A 22 17.10 -2.77 -1.65
N ASP A 23 17.10 -2.25 -0.44
CA ASP A 23 17.85 -1.06 -0.14
C ASP A 23 19.35 -1.36 -0.23
N GLN A 24 20.11 -0.49 -0.89
CA GLN A 24 21.51 -0.76 -1.25
C GLN A 24 22.51 0.22 -0.64
N TYR A 25 22.05 1.37 -0.14
CA TYR A 25 22.92 2.45 0.32
C TYR A 25 22.97 2.47 1.85
N ASP A 26 21.92 2.98 2.48
CA ASP A 26 21.75 2.93 3.92
C ASP A 26 20.43 2.25 4.26
N ASN A 27 20.48 1.18 5.04
CA ASN A 27 19.25 0.48 5.40
C ASN A 27 18.55 1.27 6.49
N GLU A 28 17.27 1.57 6.26
CA GLU A 28 16.43 2.17 7.30
C GLU A 28 16.48 1.39 8.61
N PRO A 29 16.51 2.05 9.78
CA PRO A 29 16.52 1.36 11.05
C PRO A 29 15.33 0.41 11.15
N VAL A 30 15.58 -0.89 11.36
CA VAL A 30 14.55 -1.94 11.39
C VAL A 30 13.38 -1.57 12.31
N HIS A 31 13.66 -0.93 13.45
CA HIS A 31 12.63 -0.51 14.39
C HIS A 31 11.65 0.53 13.80
N MET A 32 12.11 1.41 12.91
CA MET A 32 11.24 2.38 12.21
C MET A 32 10.39 1.67 11.16
N VAL A 33 10.99 0.75 10.40
CA VAL A 33 10.26 -0.07 9.42
C VAL A 33 9.17 -0.88 10.12
N LEU A 34 9.48 -1.55 11.23
CA LEU A 34 8.49 -2.29 12.04
C LEU A 34 7.43 -1.37 12.63
N ARG A 35 7.81 -0.18 13.13
CA ARG A 35 6.85 0.81 13.63
C ARG A 35 5.86 1.20 12.53
N SER A 36 6.32 1.49 11.32
CA SER A 36 5.46 1.80 10.17
C SER A 36 4.53 0.63 9.82
N PHE A 37 5.03 -0.61 9.88
CA PHE A 37 4.21 -1.80 9.66
C PHE A 37 3.08 -1.89 10.69
N PHE A 38 3.39 -1.75 11.98
CA PHE A 38 2.37 -1.80 13.04
C PHE A 38 1.39 -0.62 12.98
N LEU A 39 1.83 0.56 12.55
CA LEU A 39 0.90 1.65 12.27
C LEU A 39 -0.09 1.27 11.16
N GLY A 40 0.38 0.59 10.11
CA GLY A 40 -0.47 0.01 9.06
C GLY A 40 -1.50 -0.98 9.60
N VAL A 41 -1.08 -1.88 10.50
CA VAL A 41 -1.98 -2.82 11.20
C VAL A 41 -3.06 -2.06 11.96
N VAL A 42 -2.67 -1.05 12.75
CA VAL A 42 -3.62 -0.26 13.55
C VAL A 42 -4.62 0.50 12.68
N LEU A 43 -4.21 0.95 11.48
CA LEU A 43 -5.07 1.69 10.56
C LEU A 43 -6.28 0.90 10.04
N VAL A 44 -6.26 -0.44 10.08
CA VAL A 44 -7.41 -1.25 9.63
C VAL A 44 -8.64 -0.97 10.49
N PHE A 45 -8.49 -0.78 11.81
CA PHE A 45 -9.61 -0.55 12.73
C PHE A 45 -10.42 0.73 12.44
N PRO A 46 -9.81 1.94 12.39
CA PRO A 46 -10.56 3.15 12.07
C PRO A 46 -11.12 3.12 10.65
N THR A 47 -10.40 2.52 9.68
CA THR A 47 -10.88 2.37 8.31
C THR A 47 -12.12 1.51 8.23
N MET A 48 -12.09 0.30 8.81
CA MET A 48 -13.26 -0.59 8.86
C MET A 48 -14.44 0.06 9.57
N PHE A 49 -14.20 0.81 10.65
CA PHE A 49 -15.25 1.55 11.33
C PHE A 49 -15.91 2.58 10.42
N ILE A 50 -15.12 3.39 9.71
CA ILE A 50 -15.65 4.40 8.77
C ILE A 50 -16.40 3.70 7.63
N GLN A 51 -15.85 2.64 7.04
CA GLN A 51 -16.51 1.85 5.98
C GLN A 51 -17.85 1.27 6.46
N TYR A 52 -17.89 0.72 7.68
CA TYR A 52 -19.11 0.22 8.30
C TYR A 52 -20.17 1.31 8.48
N VAL A 53 -19.78 2.49 8.97
CA VAL A 53 -20.70 3.63 9.11
C VAL A 53 -21.22 4.09 7.75
N LEU A 54 -20.36 4.22 6.74
CA LEU A 54 -20.78 4.58 5.38
C LEU A 54 -21.80 3.58 4.82
N GLU A 55 -21.58 2.28 5.03
CA GLU A 55 -22.50 1.22 4.62
C GLU A 55 -23.85 1.32 5.37
N LYS A 56 -23.84 1.44 6.70
CA LYS A 56 -25.06 1.46 7.52
C LYS A 56 -25.91 2.71 7.33
N GLU A 57 -25.27 3.86 7.15
CA GLU A 57 -25.96 5.12 6.88
C GLU A 57 -26.34 5.26 5.39
N HIS A 58 -26.09 4.24 4.57
CA HIS A 58 -26.36 4.23 3.12
C HIS A 58 -25.73 5.44 2.41
N VAL A 59 -24.53 5.84 2.86
CA VAL A 59 -23.79 6.98 2.29
C VAL A 59 -23.10 6.51 1.02
N GLY A 60 -23.61 6.99 -0.11
CA GLY A 60 -23.17 6.55 -1.43
C GLY A 60 -23.70 5.16 -1.78
N GLY A 61 -23.14 4.54 -2.82
CA GLY A 61 -23.59 3.23 -3.28
C GLY A 61 -23.12 2.87 -4.68
N GLY A 62 -23.32 1.59 -5.04
CA GLY A 62 -22.84 1.02 -6.28
C GLY A 62 -21.33 0.74 -6.27
N SER A 63 -20.91 -0.20 -7.12
CA SER A 63 -19.54 -0.71 -7.10
C SER A 63 -18.48 0.37 -7.35
N PHE A 64 -18.81 1.44 -8.10
CA PHE A 64 -17.89 2.56 -8.31
C PHE A 64 -17.60 3.34 -7.02
N PHE A 65 -18.64 3.74 -6.28
CA PHE A 65 -18.46 4.51 -5.04
C PHE A 65 -17.74 3.67 -3.98
N VAL A 66 -18.13 2.40 -3.85
CA VAL A 66 -17.52 1.48 -2.90
C VAL A 66 -16.04 1.30 -3.23
N SER A 67 -15.70 1.00 -4.49
CA SER A 67 -14.32 0.72 -4.89
C SER A 67 -13.44 1.95 -4.85
N PHE A 68 -13.85 3.07 -5.45
CA PHE A 68 -12.99 4.24 -5.59
C PHE A 68 -12.99 5.17 -4.38
N LEU A 69 -14.12 5.34 -3.69
CA LEU A 69 -14.21 6.28 -2.58
C LEU A 69 -14.13 5.61 -1.21
N SER A 70 -14.97 4.60 -0.97
CA SER A 70 -15.06 3.95 0.35
C SER A 70 -13.87 3.03 0.64
N SER A 71 -13.31 2.40 -0.38
CA SER A 71 -12.09 1.61 -0.27
C SER A 71 -10.89 2.43 -0.76
N GLY A 72 -10.66 2.52 -2.07
CA GLY A 72 -9.42 3.04 -2.62
C GLY A 72 -9.01 4.43 -2.13
N PHE A 73 -9.91 5.41 -2.10
CA PHE A 73 -9.57 6.73 -1.58
C PHE A 73 -9.41 6.74 -0.06
N LEU A 74 -10.37 6.21 0.70
CA LEU A 74 -10.35 6.23 2.15
C LEU A 74 -9.11 5.51 2.71
N GLU A 75 -8.85 4.29 2.26
CA GLU A 75 -7.75 3.47 2.77
C GLU A 75 -6.39 4.10 2.48
N GLU A 76 -6.19 4.54 1.23
CA GLU A 76 -4.92 5.14 0.84
C GLU A 76 -4.75 6.52 1.47
N SER A 77 -5.84 7.25 1.74
CA SER A 77 -5.79 8.52 2.48
C SER A 77 -5.31 8.33 3.92
N VAL A 78 -5.79 7.31 4.64
CA VAL A 78 -5.35 7.09 6.02
C VAL A 78 -3.89 6.61 6.09
N LYS A 79 -3.47 5.75 5.14
CA LYS A 79 -2.07 5.29 5.02
C LYS A 79 -1.15 6.47 4.70
N TRP A 80 -1.54 7.28 3.72
CA TRP A 80 -0.84 8.49 3.33
C TRP A 80 -0.74 9.48 4.49
N PHE A 81 -1.83 9.72 5.21
CA PHE A 81 -1.85 10.62 6.37
C PHE A 81 -0.87 10.18 7.45
N VAL A 82 -0.85 8.88 7.79
CA VAL A 82 0.09 8.33 8.76
C VAL A 82 1.54 8.49 8.30
N LEU A 83 1.84 8.24 7.03
CA LEU A 83 3.18 8.49 6.48
C LEU A 83 3.57 9.97 6.59
N MET A 84 2.64 10.89 6.33
CA MET A 84 2.88 12.33 6.41
C MET A 84 3.18 12.83 7.82
N ILE A 85 2.65 12.20 8.86
CA ILE A 85 2.89 12.61 10.25
C ILE A 85 4.05 11.86 10.91
N SER A 86 4.28 10.59 10.54
CA SER A 86 5.22 9.70 11.26
C SER A 86 6.56 9.52 10.55
N VAL A 87 6.59 9.61 9.22
CA VAL A 87 7.78 9.33 8.39
C VAL A 87 8.25 10.59 7.67
N TYR A 88 7.35 11.32 7.01
CA TYR A 88 7.70 12.50 6.21
C TYR A 88 8.50 13.60 6.94
N PRO A 89 8.27 13.90 8.23
CA PRO A 89 9.08 14.89 8.94
C PRO A 89 10.37 14.30 9.55
N HIS A 90 10.53 12.97 9.56
CA HIS A 90 11.63 12.31 10.26
C HIS A 90 12.98 12.55 9.56
N ALA A 91 14.06 12.50 10.34
CA ALA A 91 15.42 12.68 9.82
C ALA A 91 15.88 11.51 8.94
N HIS A 92 15.52 10.27 9.33
CA HIS A 92 15.67 9.02 8.57
C HIS A 92 14.75 8.93 7.33
N PHE A 93 14.43 10.04 6.71
CA PHE A 93 13.83 10.05 5.37
C PHE A 93 14.64 11.04 4.57
N ASP A 94 15.81 10.55 4.18
CA ASP A 94 16.93 11.28 3.59
C ASP A 94 17.31 10.74 2.21
N GLU A 95 16.75 9.61 1.78
CA GLU A 95 16.81 9.11 0.41
C GLU A 95 15.44 8.93 -0.27
N HIS A 96 15.46 8.84 -1.60
CA HIS A 96 14.22 8.60 -2.37
C HIS A 96 13.64 7.20 -2.15
N TYR A 97 14.49 6.23 -1.79
CA TYR A 97 14.10 4.83 -1.66
C TYR A 97 13.45 4.54 -0.30
N ASP A 98 13.74 5.31 0.75
CA ASP A 98 13.12 5.15 2.08
C ASP A 98 11.61 5.35 1.97
N GLY A 99 11.18 6.29 1.14
CA GLY A 99 9.77 6.46 0.80
C GLY A 99 9.13 5.14 0.34
N ILE A 100 9.83 4.35 -0.48
CA ILE A 100 9.40 3.01 -0.92
C ILE A 100 9.30 2.06 0.27
N VAL A 101 10.33 2.00 1.11
CA VAL A 101 10.41 1.08 2.27
C VAL A 101 9.29 1.39 3.26
N TYR A 102 9.13 2.66 3.65
CA TYR A 102 8.09 3.10 4.58
C TYR A 102 6.68 2.98 4.01
N GLY A 103 6.49 3.37 2.74
CA GLY A 103 5.21 3.22 2.05
C GLY A 103 4.78 1.76 1.93
N ALA A 104 5.69 0.89 1.50
CA ALA A 104 5.45 -0.56 1.47
C ALA A 104 5.17 -1.11 2.87
N SER A 105 5.92 -0.66 3.89
CA SER A 105 5.74 -1.12 5.27
C SER A 105 4.34 -0.83 5.83
N VAL A 106 3.87 0.42 5.74
CA VAL A 106 2.51 0.78 6.18
C VAL A 106 1.46 -0.02 5.42
N SER A 107 1.56 -0.10 4.09
CA SER A 107 0.57 -0.81 3.28
C SER A 107 0.57 -2.32 3.52
N LEU A 108 1.74 -2.94 3.77
CA LEU A 108 1.85 -4.36 4.07
C LEU A 108 1.37 -4.69 5.48
N GLY A 109 1.55 -3.79 6.45
CA GLY A 109 0.95 -3.92 7.77
C GLY A 109 -0.58 -3.94 7.71
N PHE A 110 -1.15 -2.99 6.95
CA PHE A 110 -2.58 -2.93 6.69
C PHE A 110 -3.09 -4.22 6.03
N ALA A 111 -2.47 -4.59 4.91
CA ALA A 111 -2.83 -5.78 4.14
C ALA A 111 -2.69 -7.08 4.95
N THR A 112 -1.72 -7.15 5.87
CA THR A 112 -1.52 -8.33 6.72
C THR A 112 -2.70 -8.54 7.66
N LEU A 113 -3.15 -7.49 8.35
CA LEU A 113 -4.29 -7.63 9.25
C LEU A 113 -5.59 -7.89 8.47
N GLU A 114 -5.84 -7.20 7.37
CA GLU A 114 -6.98 -7.52 6.49
C GLU A 114 -6.95 -8.97 6.00
N ASN A 115 -5.78 -9.45 5.59
CA ASN A 115 -5.62 -10.82 5.13
C ASN A 115 -5.94 -11.82 6.25
N ILE A 116 -5.46 -11.58 7.47
CA ILE A 116 -5.78 -12.41 8.63
C ILE A 116 -7.29 -12.41 8.90
N LEU A 117 -7.92 -11.23 8.97
CA LEU A 117 -9.36 -11.10 9.23
C LEU A 117 -10.19 -11.80 8.14
N TYR A 118 -9.80 -11.63 6.88
CA TYR A 118 -10.43 -12.32 5.76
C TYR A 118 -10.33 -13.83 5.89
N LEU A 119 -9.14 -14.38 6.16
CA LEU A 119 -8.94 -15.82 6.29
C LEU A 119 -9.67 -16.41 7.52
N PHE A 120 -9.85 -15.62 8.58
CA PHE A 120 -10.72 -16.00 9.70
C PHE A 120 -12.18 -16.10 9.30
N GLY A 121 -12.68 -15.18 8.47
CA GLY A 121 -14.07 -15.17 8.00
C GLY A 121 -14.37 -16.16 6.86
N HIS A 122 -13.38 -16.46 6.01
CA HIS A 122 -13.60 -17.16 4.75
C HIS A 122 -12.80 -18.45 4.56
N GLY A 123 -11.86 -18.78 5.45
CA GLY A 123 -11.07 -20.02 5.36
C GLY A 123 -9.68 -19.86 4.75
N VAL A 124 -8.78 -20.77 5.12
CA VAL A 124 -7.34 -20.71 4.79
C VAL A 124 -7.05 -21.04 3.32
N GLU A 125 -7.95 -21.71 2.63
CA GLU A 125 -7.86 -22.05 1.20
C GLU A 125 -7.75 -20.82 0.30
N HIS A 126 -8.21 -19.66 0.77
CA HIS A 126 -8.07 -18.38 0.08
C HIS A 126 -6.68 -17.75 0.23
N ALA A 127 -5.81 -18.28 1.08
CA ALA A 127 -4.54 -17.64 1.43
C ALA A 127 -3.63 -17.43 0.22
N PHE A 128 -3.57 -18.41 -0.69
CA PHE A 128 -2.70 -18.32 -1.87
C PHE A 128 -3.15 -17.20 -2.83
N ILE A 129 -4.44 -17.15 -3.16
CA ILE A 129 -4.97 -16.11 -4.04
C ILE A 129 -4.89 -14.74 -3.37
N ARG A 130 -5.06 -14.67 -2.04
CA ARG A 130 -4.88 -13.43 -1.29
C ARG A 130 -3.45 -12.93 -1.26
N ALA A 131 -2.48 -13.83 -1.09
CA ALA A 131 -1.06 -13.49 -1.19
C ALA A 131 -0.71 -12.89 -2.56
N LEU A 132 -1.24 -13.48 -3.64
CA LEU A 132 -0.94 -13.05 -5.00
C LEU A 132 -1.68 -11.77 -5.43
N LEU A 133 -2.94 -11.59 -5.02
CA LEU A 133 -3.76 -10.49 -5.51
C LEU A 133 -3.80 -9.32 -4.50
N PRO A 134 -4.64 -9.30 -3.44
CA PRO A 134 -4.79 -8.14 -2.57
C PRO A 134 -3.50 -7.79 -1.82
N VAL A 135 -2.79 -8.76 -1.23
CA VAL A 135 -1.59 -8.45 -0.43
C VAL A 135 -0.48 -7.87 -1.31
N SER A 136 -0.25 -8.42 -2.49
CA SER A 136 0.72 -7.86 -3.43
C SER A 136 0.27 -6.52 -4.02
N CYS A 137 -1.04 -6.33 -4.23
CA CYS A 137 -1.61 -5.07 -4.69
C CYS A 137 -1.34 -3.95 -3.68
N HIS A 138 -1.66 -4.15 -2.39
CA HIS A 138 -1.34 -3.16 -1.35
C HIS A 138 0.16 -2.87 -1.25
N ALA A 139 1.01 -3.88 -1.36
CA ALA A 139 2.46 -3.69 -1.36
C ALA A 139 2.90 -2.73 -2.49
N LEU A 140 2.44 -2.97 -3.71
CA LEU A 140 2.78 -2.18 -4.88
C LEU A 140 2.17 -0.77 -4.83
N ILE A 141 0.96 -0.63 -4.30
CA ILE A 141 0.31 0.67 -4.07
C ILE A 141 1.13 1.48 -3.04
N GLY A 142 1.56 0.84 -1.94
CA GLY A 142 2.46 1.45 -0.96
C GLY A 142 3.81 1.87 -1.55
N VAL A 143 4.40 1.05 -2.42
CA VAL A 143 5.62 1.39 -3.19
C VAL A 143 5.40 2.62 -4.07
N ILE A 144 4.26 2.71 -4.76
CA ILE A 144 3.95 3.83 -5.65
C ILE A 144 3.69 5.12 -4.85
N MET A 145 2.94 5.01 -3.75
CA MET A 145 2.72 6.11 -2.79
C MET A 145 4.05 6.64 -2.27
N GLY A 146 4.87 5.72 -1.75
CA GLY A 146 6.21 5.96 -1.25
C GLY A 146 7.14 6.65 -2.23
N PHE A 147 7.13 6.20 -3.49
CA PHE A 147 7.92 6.81 -4.56
C PHE A 147 7.60 8.29 -4.73
N TYR A 148 6.30 8.64 -4.79
CA TYR A 148 5.89 10.02 -5.00
C TYR A 148 6.06 10.87 -3.74
N LEU A 149 5.93 10.29 -2.55
CA LEU A 149 6.31 10.96 -1.29
C LEU A 149 7.80 11.29 -1.26
N GLY A 150 8.68 10.35 -1.64
CA GLY A 150 10.12 10.58 -1.79
C GLY A 150 10.39 11.73 -2.76
N LYS A 151 9.76 11.71 -3.95
CA LYS A 151 9.85 12.84 -4.88
C LYS A 151 9.40 14.17 -4.28
N ALA A 152 8.35 14.17 -3.47
CA ALA A 152 7.86 15.38 -2.83
C ALA A 152 8.88 15.94 -1.82
N ARG A 153 9.47 15.06 -1.00
CA ARG A 153 10.47 15.41 0.03
C ARG A 153 11.65 16.19 -0.58
N PHE A 154 12.23 15.68 -1.66
CA PHE A 154 13.41 16.27 -2.32
C PHE A 154 13.09 17.29 -3.42
N SER A 155 11.82 17.70 -3.57
CA SER A 155 11.42 18.72 -4.55
C SER A 155 11.31 20.12 -3.95
N GLN A 156 11.54 21.14 -4.79
CA GLN A 156 11.25 22.55 -4.47
C GLN A 156 9.75 22.79 -4.22
N LYS A 157 9.41 23.87 -3.50
CA LYS A 157 8.05 24.16 -2.99
C LYS A 157 6.91 23.97 -4.02
N LYS A 158 7.04 24.52 -5.24
CA LYS A 158 6.00 24.38 -6.28
C LYS A 158 5.82 22.94 -6.76
N ALA A 159 6.93 22.20 -6.95
CA ALA A 159 6.90 20.81 -7.38
C ALA A 159 6.51 19.85 -6.24
N ARG A 160 6.79 20.21 -4.98
CA ARG A 160 6.44 19.41 -3.79
C ARG A 160 4.94 19.16 -3.69
N VAL A 161 4.11 20.21 -3.76
CA VAL A 161 2.64 20.08 -3.67
C VAL A 161 2.11 19.14 -4.74
N LYS A 162 2.60 19.27 -5.98
CA LYS A 162 2.25 18.36 -7.08
C LYS A 162 2.54 16.90 -6.73
N TRP A 163 3.73 16.60 -6.19
CA TRP A 163 4.08 15.22 -5.85
C TRP A 163 3.31 14.69 -4.64
N LEU A 164 2.97 15.53 -3.66
CA LEU A 164 2.09 15.15 -2.55
C LEU A 164 0.70 14.76 -3.06
N VAL A 165 0.09 15.56 -3.94
CA VAL A 165 -1.20 15.23 -4.55
C VAL A 165 -1.11 13.93 -5.35
N ILE A 166 -0.08 13.78 -6.18
CA ILE A 166 0.13 12.55 -6.98
C ILE A 166 0.33 11.32 -6.06
N SER A 167 1.01 11.49 -4.92
CA SER A 167 1.25 10.41 -3.96
C SER A 167 0.00 9.90 -3.26
N LEU A 168 -1.11 10.65 -3.31
CA LEU A 168 -2.40 10.18 -2.81
C LEU A 168 -3.29 9.68 -3.96
N ILE A 169 -3.50 10.53 -4.97
CA ILE A 169 -4.50 10.26 -6.02
C ILE A 169 -4.13 9.05 -6.87
N VAL A 170 -2.85 8.85 -7.22
CA VAL A 170 -2.47 7.71 -8.05
C VAL A 170 -2.67 6.38 -7.29
N PRO A 171 -2.18 6.21 -6.05
CA PRO A 171 -2.51 5.06 -5.21
C PRO A 171 -4.00 4.80 -5.07
N SER A 172 -4.79 5.83 -4.72
CA SER A 172 -6.25 5.69 -4.55
C SER A 172 -6.95 5.21 -5.81
N CYS A 173 -6.60 5.76 -6.98
CA CYS A 173 -7.19 5.34 -8.24
C CYS A 173 -6.78 3.91 -8.62
N LEU A 174 -5.52 3.50 -8.37
CA LEU A 174 -5.06 2.14 -8.63
C LEU A 174 -5.75 1.14 -7.70
N HIS A 175 -5.88 1.46 -6.42
CA HIS A 175 -6.62 0.65 -5.47
C HIS A 175 -8.09 0.52 -5.88
N GLY A 176 -8.77 1.63 -6.14
CA GLY A 176 -10.15 1.61 -6.59
C GLY A 176 -10.36 0.86 -7.91
N SER A 177 -9.37 0.88 -8.81
CA SER A 177 -9.42 0.06 -10.03
C SER A 177 -9.36 -1.43 -9.72
N TYR A 178 -8.48 -1.84 -8.79
CA TYR A 178 -8.38 -3.23 -8.34
C TYR A 178 -9.73 -3.72 -7.78
N ASP A 179 -10.32 -2.97 -6.85
CA ASP A 179 -11.59 -3.34 -6.23
C ASP A 179 -12.76 -3.32 -7.22
N PHE A 180 -12.77 -2.35 -8.13
CA PHE A 180 -13.81 -2.26 -9.15
C PHE A 180 -13.74 -3.45 -10.12
N ILE A 181 -12.54 -3.87 -10.53
CA ILE A 181 -12.37 -5.08 -11.33
C ILE A 181 -12.92 -6.30 -10.57
N LEU A 182 -12.56 -6.44 -9.29
CA LEU A 182 -12.93 -7.60 -8.48
C LEU A 182 -14.44 -7.67 -8.20
N THR A 183 -15.09 -6.53 -7.95
CA THR A 183 -16.45 -6.47 -7.42
C THR A 183 -17.52 -6.08 -8.45
N ALA A 184 -17.15 -5.39 -9.54
CA ALA A 184 -18.10 -4.85 -10.51
C ALA A 184 -18.10 -5.59 -11.85
N LEU A 185 -16.98 -6.20 -12.24
CA LEU A 185 -16.83 -6.80 -13.56
C LEU A 185 -17.11 -8.30 -13.56
N ASN A 186 -17.94 -8.74 -14.50
CA ASN A 186 -18.07 -10.17 -14.81
C ASN A 186 -16.76 -10.70 -15.41
N HIS A 187 -16.44 -11.96 -15.11
CA HIS A 187 -15.17 -12.58 -15.51
C HIS A 187 -13.93 -11.73 -15.13
N TRP A 188 -13.95 -11.16 -13.92
CA TRP A 188 -12.93 -10.26 -13.37
C TRP A 188 -11.49 -10.74 -13.58
N VAL A 189 -11.24 -12.06 -13.61
CA VAL A 189 -9.91 -12.66 -13.82
C VAL A 189 -9.25 -12.16 -15.12
N TYR A 190 -10.01 -12.00 -16.21
CA TYR A 190 -9.47 -11.53 -17.50
C TYR A 190 -8.95 -10.10 -17.45
N TYR A 191 -9.50 -9.28 -16.55
CA TYR A 191 -9.08 -7.89 -16.34
C TYR A 191 -8.04 -7.78 -15.21
N MET A 192 -8.17 -8.60 -14.17
CA MET A 192 -7.31 -8.58 -13.00
C MET A 192 -5.88 -9.04 -13.33
N LEU A 193 -5.72 -10.09 -14.15
CA LEU A 193 -4.40 -10.57 -14.53
C LEU A 193 -3.55 -9.49 -15.24
N PRO A 194 -4.01 -8.85 -16.33
CA PRO A 194 -3.23 -7.79 -16.98
C PRO A 194 -3.06 -6.57 -16.06
N PHE A 195 -4.07 -6.23 -15.23
CA PHE A 195 -3.96 -5.15 -14.25
C PHE A 195 -2.83 -5.41 -13.24
N MET A 196 -2.76 -6.60 -12.66
CA MET A 196 -1.72 -6.97 -11.70
C MET A 196 -0.34 -7.05 -12.35
N LEU A 197 -0.23 -7.57 -13.58
CA LEU A 197 1.03 -7.55 -14.32
C LEU A 197 1.52 -6.12 -14.57
N PHE A 198 0.61 -5.22 -14.95
CA PHE A 198 0.90 -3.80 -15.08
C PHE A 198 1.34 -3.20 -13.74
N LEU A 199 0.64 -3.49 -12.64
CA LEU A 199 0.93 -2.93 -11.33
C LEU A 199 2.30 -3.38 -10.82
N TRP A 200 2.65 -4.65 -10.99
CA TRP A 200 3.97 -5.19 -10.68
C TRP A 200 5.07 -4.50 -11.50
N TRP A 201 4.88 -4.43 -12.83
CA TRP A 201 5.82 -3.72 -13.71
C TRP A 201 5.99 -2.26 -13.31
N PHE A 202 4.89 -1.57 -13.02
CA PHE A 202 4.88 -0.15 -12.68
C PHE A 202 5.55 0.09 -11.33
N GLY A 203 5.17 -0.64 -10.29
CA GLY A 203 5.75 -0.55 -8.95
C GLY A 203 7.25 -0.86 -8.94
N LEU A 204 7.68 -1.95 -9.59
CA LEU A 204 9.10 -2.29 -9.69
C LEU A 204 9.91 -1.25 -10.48
N ARG A 205 9.33 -0.64 -11.53
CA ARG A 205 9.98 0.49 -12.23
C ARG A 205 10.13 1.72 -11.32
N LYS A 206 9.16 2.01 -10.46
CA LYS A 206 9.26 3.10 -9.48
C LYS A 206 10.34 2.82 -8.44
N ALA A 207 10.36 1.61 -7.87
CA ALA A 207 11.38 1.18 -6.92
C ALA A 207 12.80 1.23 -7.53
N LYS A 208 12.97 0.76 -8.77
CA LYS A 208 14.25 0.88 -9.51
C LYS A 208 14.64 2.34 -9.73
N LYS A 209 13.68 3.20 -10.09
CA LYS A 209 13.93 4.62 -10.34
C LYS A 209 14.33 5.36 -9.07
N ALA A 210 13.64 5.16 -7.95
CA ALA A 210 13.98 5.78 -6.67
C ALA A 210 15.43 5.48 -6.29
N ARG A 211 15.84 4.21 -6.39
CA ARG A 211 17.21 3.78 -6.13
C ARG A 211 18.26 4.44 -7.04
N SER A 212 17.94 4.59 -8.32
CA SER A 212 18.87 5.20 -9.28
C SER A 212 19.12 6.70 -9.08
N VAL A 213 18.25 7.40 -8.33
CA VAL A 213 18.45 8.83 -8.07
C VAL A 213 19.58 9.02 -7.05
N ASN A 214 19.74 8.08 -6.11
CA ASN A 214 20.81 8.13 -5.10
C ASN A 214 22.20 7.83 -5.72
N MET A 215 22.27 7.14 -6.88
CA MET A 215 23.53 6.92 -7.62
C MET A 215 24.21 8.19 -8.13
N ILE A 216 23.49 9.32 -8.27
CA ILE A 216 24.00 10.52 -8.94
C ILE A 216 24.60 11.52 -7.92
N GLN A 217 24.48 11.24 -6.62
CA GLN A 217 24.89 12.16 -5.54
C GLN A 217 26.11 11.68 -4.73
N VAL A 218 26.78 10.61 -5.17
CA VAL A 218 28.07 10.12 -4.64
C VAL A 218 29.14 10.35 -5.70
#